data_AF-A0A1Y4ASJ2-F1
#
_entry.id   AF-A0A1Y4ASJ2-F1
#
_cell.length_a   1.000
_cell.length_b   1.000
_cell.length_c   1.000
_cell.angle_alpha   90.00
_cell.angle_beta   90.00
_cell.angle_gamma   90.00
#
_symmetry.space_group_name_H-M   'P 1'
#
loop_
_entity.id
_entity.type
_entity.pdbx_description
1 polymer ?
#
loop_
_entity_poly.entity_id
_entity_poly.type
_entity_poly.pdbx_seq_one_letter_code
_entity_poly.pdbx_strand_id
1 'polypeptide(L)'
;MAIVSYGLKITNAYHVFDATLRIYRAAVRYLMDIADLHYGDLLPLNGYITANGKTVIAQQHRQQYMERLVHSTKSHPAEYPKFDRDFYKFPSYLRRDAINTAVGNILAYHSQLKNWEDGGRQGKRPSLKRNPLAMPCFYRGNT
;
A
#
# COMPACT_ATOMS: atom_id res chain seq x y z
N MET A 1 46.44 -2.12 19.75
CA MET A 1 46.04 -1.73 18.37
C MET A 1 45.03 -0.61 18.48
N ALA A 2 45.32 0.57 17.92
CA ALA A 2 44.37 1.68 17.91
C ALA A 2 43.39 1.49 16.74
N ILE A 3 42.09 1.44 17.03
CA ILE A 3 41.04 1.48 16.00
C ILE A 3 40.79 2.95 15.71
N VAL A 4 41.20 3.43 14.55
CA VAL A 4 40.87 4.77 14.07
C VAL A 4 39.57 4.67 13.29
N SER A 5 38.51 5.34 13.75
CA SER A 5 37.29 5.49 12.97
C SER A 5 37.39 6.76 12.11
N TYR A 6 37.02 6.67 10.84
CA TYR A 6 36.84 7.82 9.96
C TYR A 6 35.40 7.83 9.45
N GLY A 7 34.79 9.01 9.41
CA GLY A 7 33.43 9.19 8.91
C GLY A 7 33.42 9.19 7.38
N LEU A 8 32.76 8.21 6.78
CA LEU A 8 32.49 8.19 5.33
C LEU A 8 31.12 8.80 5.05
N LYS A 9 31.07 9.74 4.10
CA LYS A 9 29.82 10.29 3.56
C LYS A 9 29.66 9.84 2.11
N ILE A 10 28.59 9.10 1.82
CA ILE A 10 28.24 8.75 0.44
C ILE A 10 27.57 9.97 -0.20
N THR A 11 28.19 10.52 -1.24
CA THR A 11 27.63 11.62 -2.05
C THR A 11 26.88 11.08 -3.26
N ASN A 12 25.87 11.81 -3.74
CA ASN A 12 25.13 11.50 -4.97
C ASN A 12 24.41 10.13 -5.00
N ALA A 13 23.96 9.64 -3.85
CA ALA A 13 23.26 8.34 -3.72
C ALA A 13 21.73 8.42 -3.95
N TYR A 14 21.19 9.58 -4.31
CA TYR A 14 19.73 9.79 -4.41
C TYR A 14 19.06 8.87 -5.43
N HIS A 15 19.76 8.55 -6.53
CA HIS A 15 19.23 7.73 -7.62
C HIS A 15 19.32 6.22 -7.38
N VAL A 16 20.00 5.78 -6.30
CA VAL A 16 20.23 4.35 -6.02
C VAL A 16 18.90 3.59 -5.82
N PHE A 17 17.85 4.29 -5.41
CA PHE A 17 16.53 3.71 -5.18
C PHE A 17 15.52 3.98 -6.28
N ASP A 18 15.87 4.67 -7.37
CA ASP A 18 14.92 5.01 -8.44
C ASP A 18 14.28 3.76 -9.04
N ALA A 19 15.08 2.70 -9.23
CA ALA A 19 14.59 1.40 -9.68
C ALA A 19 13.59 0.78 -8.70
N THR A 20 13.89 0.83 -7.39
CA THR A 20 13.01 0.33 -6.32
C THR A 20 11.71 1.13 -6.25
N LEU A 21 11.80 2.46 -6.33
CA LEU A 21 10.64 3.36 -6.33
C LEU A 21 9.75 3.10 -7.54
N ARG A 22 10.34 2.86 -8.71
CA ARG A 22 9.59 2.51 -9.92
C ARG A 22 8.78 1.23 -9.73
N ILE A 23 9.39 0.17 -9.22
CA ILE A 23 8.73 -1.12 -8.99
C ILE A 23 7.65 -0.98 -7.91
N TYR A 24 7.96 -0.31 -6.79
CA TYR A 24 7.00 -0.10 -5.70
C TYR A 24 5.79 0.72 -6.14
N ARG A 25 5.99 1.83 -6.86
CA ARG A 25 4.89 2.66 -7.37
C ARG A 25 4.04 1.91 -8.39
N ALA A 26 4.65 1.08 -9.23
CA ALA A 26 3.91 0.19 -10.13
C ALA A 26 3.05 -0.82 -9.36
N ALA A 27 3.58 -1.41 -8.28
CA ALA A 27 2.83 -2.31 -7.40
C ALA A 27 1.67 -1.60 -6.71
N VAL A 28 1.90 -0.42 -6.14
CA VAL A 28 0.84 0.41 -5.51
C VAL A 28 -0.26 0.74 -6.52
N ARG A 29 0.09 1.15 -7.75
CA ARG A 29 -0.89 1.46 -8.80
C ARG A 29 -1.75 0.24 -9.13
N TYR A 30 -1.13 -0.91 -9.34
CA TYR A 30 -1.86 -2.15 -9.61
C TYR A 30 -2.80 -2.53 -8.46
N LEU A 31 -2.33 -2.40 -7.21
CA LEU A 31 -3.14 -2.68 -6.03
C LEU A 31 -4.27 -1.67 -5.83
N MET A 32 -4.11 -0.43 -6.26
CA MET A 32 -5.17 0.59 -6.25
C MET A 32 -6.31 0.20 -7.18
N ASP A 33 -6.01 -0.32 -8.37
CA ASP A 33 -7.04 -0.77 -9.32
C ASP A 33 -7.88 -1.90 -8.71
N ILE A 34 -7.24 -2.88 -8.05
CA ILE A 34 -7.94 -3.97 -7.35
C ILE A 34 -8.73 -3.45 -6.15
N ALA A 35 -8.14 -2.55 -5.36
CA ALA A 35 -8.82 -2.00 -4.19
C ALA A 35 -10.05 -1.16 -4.57
N ASP A 36 -10.04 -0.49 -5.72
CA ASP A 36 -11.20 0.24 -6.24
C ASP A 36 -12.33 -0.72 -6.66
N LEU A 37 -11.99 -1.83 -7.33
CA LEU A 37 -12.94 -2.89 -7.70
C LEU A 37 -13.62 -3.50 -6.46
N HIS A 38 -12.85 -3.76 -5.39
CA HIS A 38 -13.35 -4.34 -4.13
C HIS A 38 -13.69 -3.29 -3.06
N TYR A 39 -13.91 -2.03 -3.44
CA TYR A 39 -14.21 -0.97 -2.47
C TYR A 39 -15.42 -1.31 -1.58
N GLY A 40 -16.46 -1.91 -2.16
CA GLY A 40 -17.66 -2.33 -1.44
C GLY A 40 -17.39 -3.39 -0.37
N ASP A 41 -16.44 -4.30 -0.62
CA ASP A 41 -16.03 -5.34 0.32
C ASP A 41 -15.08 -4.79 1.40
N LEU A 42 -14.23 -3.82 1.04
CA LEU A 42 -13.25 -3.23 1.94
C LEU A 42 -13.88 -2.30 3.00
N LEU A 43 -14.96 -1.61 2.64
CA LEU A 43 -15.63 -0.64 3.50
C LEU A 43 -16.13 -1.24 4.82
N PRO A 44 -16.90 -2.35 4.84
CA PRO A 44 -17.42 -2.96 6.07
C PRO A 44 -16.36 -3.66 6.93
N LEU A 45 -15.14 -3.88 6.42
CA LEU A 45 -14.07 -4.52 7.19
C LEU A 45 -13.60 -3.59 8.30
N ASN A 46 -14.14 -3.85 9.49
CA ASN A 46 -13.79 -3.17 10.73
C ASN A 46 -12.84 -4.02 11.58
N GLY A 47 -12.32 -3.40 12.64
CA GLY A 47 -11.50 -4.10 13.63
C GLY A 47 -12.34 -5.08 14.45
N TYR A 48 -11.71 -6.17 14.88
CA TYR A 48 -12.35 -7.19 15.71
C TYR A 48 -11.35 -7.78 16.71
N ILE A 49 -11.88 -8.42 17.74
CA ILE A 49 -11.08 -9.12 18.75
C ILE A 49 -11.07 -10.61 18.39
N THR A 50 -9.88 -11.18 18.26
CA THR A 50 -9.70 -12.60 17.99
C THR A 50 -10.00 -13.41 19.26
N ALA A 51 -10.33 -14.69 19.13
CA ALA A 51 -10.60 -15.60 20.26
C ALA A 51 -9.48 -15.66 21.31
N ASN A 52 -8.24 -15.33 20.93
CA ASN A 52 -7.08 -15.24 21.83
C ASN A 52 -6.88 -13.85 22.46
N GLY A 53 -7.86 -12.95 22.37
CA GLY A 53 -7.80 -11.58 22.92
C GLY A 53 -7.00 -10.58 22.07
N LYS A 54 -6.44 -10.98 20.92
CA LYS A 54 -5.70 -10.05 20.04
C LYS A 54 -6.66 -9.12 19.31
N THR A 55 -6.43 -7.81 19.45
CA THR A 55 -7.15 -6.79 18.68
C THR A 55 -6.57 -6.68 17.27
N VAL A 56 -7.42 -6.84 16.26
CA VAL A 56 -7.11 -6.58 14.85
C VAL A 56 -7.73 -5.24 14.49
N ILE A 57 -6.93 -4.29 14.04
CA ILE A 57 -7.45 -2.99 13.59
C ILE A 57 -8.02 -3.11 12.16
N ALA A 58 -8.95 -2.23 11.79
CA ALA A 58 -9.59 -2.26 10.46
C ALA A 58 -8.58 -2.27 9.30
N GLN A 59 -7.48 -1.51 9.43
CA GLN A 59 -6.41 -1.50 8.43
C GLN A 59 -5.76 -2.87 8.25
N GLN A 60 -5.47 -3.59 9.34
CA GLN A 60 -4.89 -4.94 9.29
C GLN A 60 -5.86 -5.93 8.65
N HIS A 61 -7.15 -5.82 8.96
CA HIS A 61 -8.17 -6.67 8.38
C HIS A 61 -8.29 -6.47 6.86
N ARG A 62 -8.37 -5.22 6.40
CA ARG A 62 -8.38 -4.86 4.97
C ARG A 62 -7.09 -5.29 4.26
N GLN A 63 -5.95 -5.13 4.92
CA GLN A 63 -4.66 -5.58 4.40
C GLN A 63 -4.65 -7.10 4.16
N GLN A 64 -5.11 -7.87 5.14
CA GLN A 64 -5.17 -9.33 5.04
C GLN A 64 -6.12 -9.79 3.94
N TYR A 65 -7.27 -9.13 3.80
CA TYR A 65 -8.21 -9.37 2.71
C TYR A 65 -7.54 -9.16 1.35
N MET A 66 -6.94 -8.00 1.12
CA MET A 66 -6.22 -7.70 -0.12
C MET A 66 -5.03 -8.64 -0.37
N GLU A 67 -4.30 -9.04 0.68
CA GLU A 67 -3.16 -9.96 0.55
C GLU A 67 -3.60 -11.33 0.01
N ARG A 68 -4.78 -11.83 0.43
CA ARG A 68 -5.37 -13.07 -0.10
C ARG A 68 -5.80 -12.95 -1.56
N LEU A 69 -6.27 -11.77 -1.98
CA LEU A 69 -6.67 -11.54 -3.36
C LEU A 69 -5.50 -11.58 -4.34
N VAL A 70 -4.32 -11.10 -3.92
CA VAL A 70 -3.20 -10.85 -4.84
C VAL A 70 -2.03 -11.81 -4.72
N HIS A 71 -1.83 -12.46 -3.57
CA HIS A 71 -0.66 -13.30 -3.31
C HIS A 71 -1.04 -14.75 -3.08
N SER A 72 -0.56 -15.64 -3.96
CA SER A 72 -0.83 -17.06 -3.88
C SER A 72 0.03 -17.72 -2.81
N THR A 73 -0.61 -18.54 -1.99
CA THR A 73 0.05 -19.44 -1.04
C THR A 73 -0.23 -20.88 -1.41
N LYS A 74 0.53 -21.83 -0.84
CA LYS A 74 0.34 -23.26 -1.11
C LYS A 74 -1.10 -23.74 -0.89
N SER A 75 -1.79 -23.18 0.11
CA SER A 75 -3.15 -23.54 0.48
C SER A 75 -4.23 -22.64 -0.10
N HIS A 76 -3.88 -21.45 -0.59
CA HIS A 76 -4.84 -20.46 -1.08
C HIS A 76 -4.31 -19.82 -2.36
N PRO A 77 -4.80 -20.21 -3.55
CA PRO A 77 -4.48 -19.53 -4.79
C PRO A 77 -5.10 -18.13 -4.81
N ALA A 78 -4.35 -17.14 -5.30
CA ALA A 78 -4.84 -15.77 -5.43
C ALA A 78 -5.84 -15.65 -6.59
N GLU A 79 -6.84 -14.79 -6.41
CA GLU A 79 -7.79 -14.42 -7.47
C GLU A 79 -7.09 -13.60 -8.58
N TYR A 80 -6.09 -12.80 -8.19
CA TYR A 80 -5.28 -11.97 -9.08
C TYR A 80 -3.81 -12.45 -9.12
N PRO A 81 -3.53 -13.63 -9.73
CA PRO A 81 -2.17 -14.21 -9.75
C PRO A 81 -1.17 -13.37 -10.56
N LYS A 82 -1.66 -12.40 -11.34
CA LYS A 82 -0.85 -11.47 -12.12
C LYS A 82 0.11 -10.66 -11.22
N PHE A 83 -0.24 -10.38 -9.96
CA PHE A 83 0.66 -9.69 -9.05
C PHE A 83 1.96 -10.46 -8.84
N ASP A 84 1.89 -11.76 -8.51
CA ASP A 84 3.07 -12.58 -8.23
C ASP A 84 3.96 -12.79 -9.47
N ARG A 85 3.34 -12.76 -10.66
CA ARG A 85 4.06 -12.86 -11.93
C ARG A 85 4.78 -11.55 -12.28
N ASP A 86 4.07 -10.44 -12.23
CA ASP A 86 4.58 -9.14 -12.68
C ASP A 86 5.53 -8.52 -11.62
N PHE A 87 5.33 -8.84 -10.34
CA PHE A 87 6.18 -8.44 -9.21
C PHE A 87 6.87 -9.66 -8.59
N TYR A 88 7.68 -10.35 -9.40
CA TYR A 88 8.36 -11.57 -8.97
C TYR A 88 9.21 -11.34 -7.71
N LYS A 89 9.03 -12.21 -6.70
CA LYS A 89 9.72 -12.15 -5.39
C LYS A 89 9.57 -10.81 -4.67
N PHE A 90 8.41 -10.17 -4.78
CA PHE A 90 8.15 -8.94 -4.03
C PHE A 90 8.21 -9.18 -2.51
N PRO A 91 9.04 -8.45 -1.73
CA PRO A 91 9.18 -8.69 -0.30
C PRO A 91 7.86 -8.52 0.46
N SER A 92 7.58 -9.42 1.40
CA SER A 92 6.29 -9.47 2.11
C SER A 92 5.97 -8.19 2.89
N TYR A 93 6.95 -7.62 3.60
CA TYR A 93 6.77 -6.36 4.32
C TYR A 93 6.44 -5.20 3.38
N LEU A 94 7.12 -5.15 2.23
CA LEU A 94 6.92 -4.12 1.22
C LEU A 94 5.56 -4.31 0.55
N ARG A 95 5.12 -5.55 0.35
CA ARG A 95 3.81 -5.89 -0.21
C ARG A 95 2.69 -5.39 0.70
N ARG A 96 2.79 -5.67 2.00
CA ARG A 96 1.81 -5.21 3.00
C ARG A 96 1.78 -3.68 3.08
N ASP A 97 2.93 -3.03 2.99
CA ASP A 97 3.02 -1.58 2.91
C ASP A 97 2.34 -1.02 1.66
N ALA A 98 2.64 -1.58 0.48
CA ALA A 98 2.02 -1.18 -0.78
C ALA A 98 0.50 -1.38 -0.78
N ILE A 99 0.01 -2.50 -0.21
CA ILE A 99 -1.42 -2.77 -0.01
C ILE A 99 -2.05 -1.69 0.87
N ASN A 100 -1.45 -1.38 2.01
CA ASN A 100 -1.97 -0.36 2.92
C ASN A 100 -2.03 1.02 2.25
N THR A 101 -0.98 1.40 1.52
CA THR A 101 -0.94 2.67 0.77
C THR A 101 -2.02 2.70 -0.31
N ALA A 102 -2.21 1.61 -1.05
CA ALA A 102 -3.24 1.51 -2.08
C ALA A 102 -4.65 1.63 -1.50
N VAL A 103 -4.98 0.82 -0.48
CA VAL A 103 -6.28 0.85 0.21
C VAL A 103 -6.53 2.23 0.81
N GLY A 104 -5.55 2.83 1.47
CA GLY A 104 -5.66 4.17 2.04
C GLY A 104 -6.01 5.23 0.99
N ASN A 105 -5.36 5.19 -0.17
CA ASN A 105 -5.65 6.12 -1.27
C ASN A 105 -7.07 5.96 -1.81
N ILE A 106 -7.54 4.73 -2.01
CA ILE A 106 -8.88 4.45 -2.53
C ILE A 106 -9.95 4.88 -1.51
N LEU A 107 -9.81 4.50 -0.24
CA LEU A 107 -10.74 4.90 0.81
C LEU A 107 -10.80 6.42 0.97
N ALA A 108 -9.65 7.10 0.92
CA ALA A 108 -9.58 8.56 0.99
C ALA A 108 -10.29 9.21 -0.20
N TYR A 109 -10.07 8.71 -1.42
CA TYR A 109 -10.73 9.22 -2.62
C TYR A 109 -12.26 9.07 -2.55
N HIS A 110 -12.77 7.89 -2.21
CA HIS A 110 -14.21 7.66 -2.08
C HIS A 110 -14.83 8.49 -0.95
N SER A 111 -14.14 8.64 0.18
CA SER A 111 -14.60 9.52 1.26
C SER A 111 -14.66 10.99 0.83
N GLN A 112 -13.63 11.48 0.11
CA GLN A 112 -13.64 12.84 -0.43
C GLN A 112 -14.75 13.04 -1.45
N LEU A 113 -14.97 12.06 -2.33
CA LEU A 113 -16.02 12.11 -3.34
C LEU A 113 -17.40 12.18 -2.67
N LYS A 114 -17.65 11.32 -1.68
CA LYS A 114 -18.90 11.33 -0.89
C LYS A 114 -19.10 12.69 -0.20
N ASN A 115 -18.08 13.22 0.46
CA ASN A 115 -18.18 14.52 1.13
C ASN A 115 -18.46 15.66 0.14
N TRP A 116 -17.90 15.60 -1.07
CA TRP A 116 -18.19 16.56 -2.13
C TRP A 116 -19.63 16.45 -2.65
N GLU A 117 -20.15 15.23 -2.79
CA GLU A 117 -21.54 14.98 -3.18
C GLU A 117 -22.53 15.47 -2.11
N ASP A 118 -22.29 15.12 -0.85
CA ASP A 118 -23.11 15.52 0.31
C ASP A 118 -23.03 17.03 0.57
N GLY A 119 -21.88 17.65 0.30
CA GLY A 119 -21.65 19.09 0.39
C GLY A 119 -22.22 19.93 -0.76
N GLY A 120 -23.10 19.36 -1.58
CA GLY A 120 -23.76 20.07 -2.68
C GLY A 120 -22.86 20.33 -3.89
N ARG A 121 -21.82 19.51 -4.08
CA ARG A 121 -20.93 19.51 -5.26
C ARG A 121 -20.20 20.82 -5.52
N GLN A 122 -19.90 21.56 -4.46
CA GLN A 122 -19.24 22.85 -4.54
C GLN A 122 -17.73 22.69 -4.84
N GLY A 123 -17.19 23.58 -5.67
CA GLY A 123 -15.77 23.59 -6.04
C GLY A 123 -15.36 22.42 -6.94
N LYS A 124 -14.05 22.09 -6.91
CA LYS A 124 -13.46 21.07 -7.82
C LYS A 124 -13.77 19.66 -7.34
N ARG A 125 -14.34 18.84 -8.23
CA ARG A 125 -14.54 17.40 -7.98
C ARG A 125 -13.22 16.71 -7.59
N PRO A 126 -13.20 15.92 -6.51
CA PRO A 126 -12.04 15.10 -6.15
C PRO A 126 -11.64 14.17 -7.30
N SER A 127 -10.34 13.99 -7.50
CA SER A 127 -9.80 13.15 -8.56
C SER A 127 -8.83 12.12 -7.98
N LEU A 128 -8.99 10.86 -8.36
CA LEU A 128 -8.07 9.80 -7.96
C LEU A 128 -6.71 9.97 -8.65
N LYS A 129 -5.65 10.11 -7.85
CA LYS A 129 -4.28 10.17 -8.36
C LYS A 129 -3.80 8.77 -8.75
N ARG A 130 -3.87 8.44 -10.04
CA ARG A 130 -3.46 7.11 -10.57
C ARG A 130 -1.96 6.80 -10.44
N ASN A 131 -1.11 7.83 -10.43
CA ASN A 131 0.32 7.68 -10.21
C ASN A 131 0.68 8.40 -8.89
N PRO A 132 0.40 7.80 -7.73
CA PRO A 132 0.81 8.40 -6.47
C PRO A 132 2.35 8.44 -6.41
N LEU A 133 2.90 9.53 -5.86
CA LEU A 133 4.31 9.61 -5.47
C LEU A 133 4.55 8.79 -4.19
N ALA A 134 4.06 7.55 -4.18
CA ALA A 134 4.13 6.66 -3.06
C ALA A 134 5.60 6.34 -2.77
N MET A 135 5.96 6.44 -1.49
CA MET A 135 7.28 6.10 -0.98
C MET A 135 7.16 4.84 -0.12
N PRO A 136 8.04 3.85 -0.32
CA PRO A 136 8.13 2.68 0.54
C PRO A 136 8.30 3.00 2.02
N CYS A 137 7.93 2.05 2.88
CA CYS A 137 8.07 2.15 4.33
C CYS A 137 9.46 2.54 4.85
N PHE A 138 10.55 2.24 4.13
CA PHE A 138 11.92 2.57 4.55
C PHE A 138 12.25 4.08 4.49
N TYR A 139 11.40 4.89 3.86
CA TYR A 139 11.53 6.35 3.87
C TYR A 139 10.71 7.06 4.95
N ARG A 140 9.90 6.33 5.73
CA ARG A 140 9.08 6.96 6.78
C ARG A 140 9.97 7.66 7.81
N GLY A 141 9.70 8.94 8.07
CA GLY A 141 10.50 9.79 8.98
C GLY A 141 11.67 10.52 8.34
N ASN A 142 11.97 10.26 7.06
CA ASN A 142 12.98 10.97 6.27
C ASN A 142 12.36 11.89 5.20
N THR A 143 11.03 12.03 5.21
CA THR A 143 10.22 12.86 4.30
C THR A 143 9.95 14.22 4.88
#